data_AF-A0A7T4UML8-F1
#
_entry.id   AF-A0A7T4UML8-F1
#
_cell.length_a   1.000
_cell.length_b   1.000
_cell.length_c   1.000
_cell.angle_alpha   90.00
_cell.angle_beta   90.00
_cell.angle_gamma   90.00
#
_symmetry.space_group_name_H-M   'P 1'
#
loop_
_entity.id
_entity.type
_entity.pdbx_description
1 polymer ?
#
loop_
_entity_poly.entity_id
_entity_poly.type
_entity_poly.pdbx_seq_one_letter_code
_entity_poly.pdbx_strand_id
1 'polypeptide(L)'
;MKFEIFKDPPDAGIVVKASLLTLVILISYFLGLGINKLLQLSDDYLSGIWCAVSAIVVFDDLPKNAKSLMKDRLLGTFVGVLLTTIIVYFTTNLFLSIGIALFCTCIFISVFKWTGALKIGCITVIIVGLSTHDKAFEIVWRSGLMRFLESVAGCTLSLVATIVIEQIKIKTNK
;
A
#
# COMPACT_ATOMS: atom_id res chain seq x y z
N MET A 1 -15.34 32.01 -27.60
CA MET A 1 -14.14 31.31 -27.09
C MET A 1 -14.32 29.83 -27.43
N LYS A 2 -13.71 29.34 -28.53
CA LYS A 2 -13.78 27.92 -28.90
C LYS A 2 -12.86 27.16 -27.95
N PHE A 3 -13.44 26.29 -27.14
CA PHE A 3 -12.70 25.28 -26.38
C PHE A 3 -12.11 24.28 -27.38
N GLU A 4 -10.88 24.53 -27.84
CA GLU A 4 -10.05 23.51 -28.50
C GLU A 4 -9.56 22.52 -27.41
N ILE A 5 -10.47 21.73 -26.85
CA ILE A 5 -10.14 20.65 -25.91
C ILE A 5 -9.93 19.38 -26.76
N PHE A 6 -8.71 18.86 -26.78
CA PHE A 6 -8.23 17.68 -27.52
C PHE A 6 -8.05 17.86 -29.03
N LYS A 7 -6.88 18.38 -29.42
CA LYS A 7 -6.44 18.47 -30.82
C LYS A 7 -5.84 17.16 -31.36
N ASP A 8 -5.51 16.21 -30.48
CA ASP A 8 -5.03 14.88 -30.84
C ASP A 8 -5.63 13.83 -29.88
N PRO A 9 -6.14 12.69 -30.36
CA PRO A 9 -6.60 11.61 -29.49
C PRO A 9 -5.42 11.09 -28.64
N PRO A 10 -5.65 10.76 -27.36
CA PRO A 10 -4.60 10.19 -26.51
C PRO A 10 -4.05 8.92 -27.16
N ASP A 11 -2.73 8.75 -27.10
CA ASP A 11 -2.05 7.53 -27.57
C ASP A 11 -2.77 6.30 -26.99
N ALA A 12 -3.14 5.36 -27.85
CA ALA A 12 -3.84 4.13 -27.48
C ALA A 12 -3.12 3.39 -26.35
N GLY A 13 -1.78 3.48 -26.28
CA GLY A 13 -0.98 2.92 -25.20
C GLY A 13 -1.30 3.52 -23.82
N ILE A 14 -1.57 4.83 -23.75
CA ILE A 14 -1.91 5.53 -22.50
C ILE A 14 -3.30 5.09 -22.03
N VAL A 15 -4.27 5.00 -22.95
CA VAL A 15 -5.65 4.60 -22.63
C VAL A 15 -5.68 3.16 -22.10
N VAL A 16 -4.92 2.24 -22.71
CA VAL A 16 -4.82 0.84 -22.26
C VAL A 16 -4.21 0.76 -20.85
N LYS A 17 -3.11 1.47 -20.59
CA LYS A 17 -2.48 1.49 -19.26
C LYS A 17 -3.41 2.06 -18.19
N ALA A 18 -4.07 3.17 -18.46
CA ALA A 18 -5.03 3.79 -17.54
C ALA A 18 -6.20 2.85 -17.25
N SER A 19 -6.71 2.15 -18.26
CA SER A 19 -7.79 1.17 -18.12
C SER A 19 -7.36 0.00 -17.24
N LEU A 20 -6.15 -0.55 -17.46
CA LEU A 20 -5.65 -1.65 -16.66
C LEU A 20 -5.41 -1.24 -15.20
N LEU A 21 -4.77 -0.08 -14.98
CA LEU A 21 -4.56 0.44 -13.63
C LEU A 21 -5.89 0.63 -12.91
N THR A 22 -6.90 1.17 -13.59
CA THR A 22 -8.24 1.34 -13.03
C THR A 22 -8.84 -0.01 -12.61
N LEU A 23 -8.73 -1.03 -13.46
CA LEU A 23 -9.21 -2.37 -13.17
C LEU A 23 -8.47 -3.01 -11.98
N VAL A 24 -7.15 -2.84 -11.90
CA VAL A 24 -6.33 -3.31 -10.77
C VAL A 24 -6.78 -2.63 -9.48
N ILE A 25 -6.99 -1.31 -9.48
CA ILE A 25 -7.46 -0.54 -8.32
C ILE A 25 -8.81 -1.07 -7.83
N LEU A 26 -9.78 -1.25 -8.73
CA LEU A 26 -11.12 -1.73 -8.39
C LEU A 26 -11.07 -3.15 -7.82
N ILE A 27 -10.36 -4.06 -8.48
CA ILE A 27 -10.22 -5.44 -8.00
C ILE A 27 -9.52 -5.45 -6.64
N SER A 28 -8.43 -4.70 -6.45
CA SER A 28 -7.75 -4.60 -5.16
C SER A 28 -8.66 -4.06 -4.07
N TYR A 29 -9.50 -3.07 -4.36
CA TYR A 29 -10.45 -2.55 -3.38
C TYR A 29 -11.41 -3.65 -2.90
N PHE A 30 -12.05 -4.37 -3.82
CA PHE A 30 -12.95 -5.46 -3.47
C PHE A 30 -12.23 -6.66 -2.82
N LEU A 31 -10.99 -6.93 -3.22
CA LEU A 31 -10.16 -7.96 -2.61
C LEU A 31 -9.86 -7.61 -1.15
N GLY A 32 -9.48 -6.36 -0.86
CA GLY A 32 -9.25 -5.87 0.50
C GLY A 32 -10.51 -5.98 1.38
N LEU A 33 -11.66 -5.60 0.83
CA LEU A 33 -12.96 -5.79 1.49
C LEU A 33 -13.25 -7.28 1.77
N GLY A 34 -13.01 -8.15 0.79
CA GLY A 34 -13.23 -9.59 0.93
C GLY A 34 -12.36 -10.21 2.03
N ILE A 35 -11.08 -9.85 2.07
CA ILE A 35 -10.13 -10.31 3.10
C ILE A 35 -10.60 -9.82 4.48
N ASN A 36 -11.01 -8.56 4.62
CA ASN A 36 -11.48 -8.04 5.90
C ASN A 36 -12.81 -8.66 6.34
N LYS A 37 -13.75 -8.91 5.43
CA LYS A 37 -14.99 -9.61 5.77
C LYS A 37 -14.76 -11.03 6.29
N LEU A 38 -13.74 -11.72 5.78
CA LEU A 38 -13.38 -13.06 6.22
C LEU A 38 -12.68 -13.07 7.58
N LEU A 39 -11.79 -12.12 7.82
CA LEU A 39 -10.93 -12.10 9.01
C LEU A 39 -11.49 -11.24 10.16
N GLN A 40 -12.31 -10.24 9.85
CA GLN A 40 -12.96 -9.29 10.77
C GLN A 40 -11.97 -8.60 11.73
N LEU A 41 -10.81 -8.22 11.20
CA LEU A 41 -9.70 -7.72 12.00
C LEU A 41 -9.52 -6.19 11.92
N SER A 42 -10.21 -5.50 11.02
CA SER A 42 -10.18 -4.03 10.92
C SER A 42 -11.47 -3.45 10.30
N ASP A 43 -11.48 -2.13 10.05
CA ASP A 43 -12.59 -1.43 9.39
C ASP A 43 -12.66 -1.75 7.89
N ASP A 44 -13.85 -2.14 7.41
CA ASP A 44 -14.10 -2.55 6.03
C ASP A 44 -13.64 -1.49 5.01
N TYR A 45 -14.03 -0.23 5.21
CA TYR A 45 -13.76 0.81 4.23
C TYR A 45 -12.27 1.12 4.15
N LEU A 46 -11.60 1.15 5.30
CA LEU A 46 -10.16 1.34 5.37
C LEU A 46 -9.41 0.18 4.69
N SER A 47 -9.89 -1.06 4.82
CA SER A 47 -9.29 -2.25 4.22
C SER A 47 -9.26 -2.23 2.69
N GLY A 48 -10.40 -1.89 2.07
CA GLY A 48 -10.46 -1.76 0.61
C GLY A 48 -9.50 -0.69 0.10
N ILE A 49 -9.48 0.49 0.73
CA ILE A 49 -8.61 1.60 0.34
C ILE A 49 -7.13 1.20 0.43
N TRP A 50 -6.72 0.57 1.52
CA TRP A 50 -5.31 0.25 1.75
C TRP A 50 -4.78 -0.80 0.76
N CYS A 51 -5.59 -1.80 0.43
CA CYS A 51 -5.28 -2.77 -0.61
C CYS A 51 -5.12 -2.07 -1.97
N ALA A 52 -6.08 -1.20 -2.34
CA ALA A 52 -6.03 -0.43 -3.58
C ALA A 52 -4.80 0.51 -3.66
N VAL A 53 -4.50 1.26 -2.60
CA VAL A 53 -3.32 2.12 -2.52
C VAL A 53 -2.03 1.31 -2.66
N SER A 54 -1.97 0.12 -2.06
CA SER A 54 -0.80 -0.74 -2.18
C SER A 54 -0.60 -1.26 -3.60
N ALA A 55 -1.69 -1.50 -4.34
CA ALA A 55 -1.62 -1.84 -5.76
C ALA A 55 -1.13 -0.65 -6.60
N ILE A 56 -1.64 0.57 -6.33
CA ILE A 56 -1.22 1.80 -7.02
C ILE A 56 0.27 2.05 -6.84
N VAL A 57 0.77 1.96 -5.61
CA VAL A 57 2.18 2.24 -5.28
C VAL A 57 3.14 1.28 -5.99
N VAL A 58 2.70 0.04 -6.26
CA VAL A 58 3.52 -1.00 -6.90
C VAL A 58 3.38 -1.04 -8.41
N PHE A 59 2.33 -0.42 -8.96
CA PHE A 59 2.05 -0.52 -10.39
C PHE A 59 3.09 0.27 -11.17
N ASP A 60 3.84 -0.44 -12.00
CA ASP A 60 4.89 0.13 -12.85
C ASP A 60 4.85 -0.53 -14.24
N ASP A 61 5.52 0.07 -15.21
CA ASP A 61 5.66 -0.48 -16.56
C ASP A 61 6.68 -1.64 -16.62
N LEU A 62 7.64 -1.66 -15.69
CA LEU A 62 8.72 -2.63 -15.65
C LEU A 62 8.56 -3.56 -14.43
N PRO A 63 8.49 -4.89 -14.61
CA PRO A 63 8.32 -5.80 -13.47
C PRO A 63 9.47 -5.75 -12.46
N LYS A 64 10.69 -5.39 -12.92
CA LYS A 64 11.82 -5.20 -12.01
C LYS A 64 11.58 -4.04 -11.04
N ASN A 65 10.99 -2.95 -11.51
CA ASN A 65 10.64 -1.80 -10.68
C ASN A 65 9.47 -2.15 -9.76
N ALA A 66 8.42 -2.77 -10.29
CA ALA A 66 7.28 -3.23 -9.49
C ALA A 66 7.73 -4.17 -8.34
N LYS A 67 8.67 -5.08 -8.57
CA LYS A 67 9.26 -5.93 -7.51
C LYS A 67 9.98 -5.11 -6.45
N SER A 68 10.74 -4.08 -6.84
CA SER A 68 11.42 -3.19 -5.90
C SER A 68 10.41 -2.40 -5.06
N LEU A 69 9.39 -1.82 -5.71
CA LEU A 69 8.32 -1.07 -5.05
C LEU A 69 7.51 -1.96 -4.10
N MET A 70 7.22 -3.19 -4.50
CA MET A 70 6.57 -4.18 -3.64
C MET A 70 7.41 -4.48 -2.40
N LYS A 71 8.71 -4.69 -2.56
CA LYS A 71 9.62 -4.90 -1.42
C LYS A 71 9.58 -3.71 -0.47
N ASP A 72 9.69 -2.49 -0.99
CA ASP A 72 9.66 -1.27 -0.19
C ASP A 72 8.31 -1.08 0.53
N ARG A 73 7.20 -1.38 -0.15
CA ARG A 73 5.84 -1.34 0.42
C ARG A 73 5.68 -2.32 1.57
N LEU A 74 6.09 -3.57 1.37
CA LEU A 74 5.97 -4.62 2.39
C LEU A 74 6.88 -4.36 3.58
N LEU A 75 8.13 -3.94 3.35
CA LEU A 75 9.06 -3.60 4.43
C LEU A 75 8.56 -2.40 5.24
N GLY A 76 8.11 -1.35 4.56
CA GLY A 76 7.56 -0.16 5.22
C GLY A 76 6.34 -0.52 6.08
N THR A 77 5.37 -1.25 5.52
CA THR A 77 4.19 -1.68 6.28
C THR A 77 4.57 -2.59 7.44
N PHE A 78 5.45 -3.58 7.24
CA PHE A 78 5.86 -4.50 8.30
C PHE A 78 6.54 -3.77 9.47
N VAL A 79 7.55 -2.94 9.18
CA VAL A 79 8.29 -2.20 10.21
C VAL A 79 7.37 -1.21 10.93
N GLY A 80 6.52 -0.49 10.20
CA GLY A 80 5.57 0.44 10.78
C GLY A 80 4.59 -0.24 11.72
N VAL A 81 3.96 -1.35 11.29
CA VAL A 81 3.05 -2.15 12.14
C VAL A 81 3.75 -2.66 13.39
N LEU A 82 4.95 -3.24 13.21
CA LEU A 82 5.70 -3.84 14.31
C LEU A 82 6.05 -2.81 15.38
N LEU A 83 6.64 -1.68 14.97
CA LEU A 83 7.08 -0.65 15.91
C LEU A 83 5.90 0.07 16.57
N THR A 84 4.83 0.40 15.83
CA THR A 84 3.63 0.97 16.43
C THR A 84 3.03 0.02 17.46
N THR A 85 2.92 -1.26 17.14
CA THR A 85 2.33 -2.25 18.06
C THR A 85 3.16 -2.36 19.35
N ILE A 86 4.49 -2.48 19.22
CA ILE A 86 5.40 -2.57 20.37
C ILE A 86 5.29 -1.31 21.23
N ILE A 87 5.32 -0.12 20.63
CA ILE A 87 5.39 1.12 21.40
C ILE A 87 4.05 1.42 22.09
N VAL A 88 2.92 1.26 21.39
CA VAL A 88 1.58 1.44 21.98
C VAL A 88 1.35 0.46 23.14
N TYR A 89 1.96 -0.73 23.12
CA TYR A 89 1.89 -1.64 24.27
C TYR A 89 2.50 -1.05 25.55
N PHE A 90 3.62 -0.32 25.44
CA PHE A 90 4.35 0.23 26.58
C PHE A 90 3.94 1.66 26.95
N THR A 91 3.12 2.34 26.14
CA THR A 91 2.80 3.76 26.33
C THR A 91 1.30 4.01 26.33
N THR A 92 0.82 4.78 27.32
CA THR A 92 -0.61 5.08 27.49
C THR A 92 -1.05 6.34 26.74
N ASN A 93 -0.10 7.24 26.41
CA ASN A 93 -0.40 8.50 25.72
C ASN A 93 -0.27 8.35 24.21
N LEU A 94 -1.35 8.58 23.46
CA LEU A 94 -1.41 8.41 22.00
C LEU A 94 -0.31 9.17 21.26
N PHE A 95 -0.23 10.49 21.44
CA PHE A 95 0.68 11.34 20.67
C PHE A 95 2.13 11.02 20.98
N LEU A 96 2.42 10.70 22.24
CA LEU A 96 3.75 10.24 22.63
C LEU A 96 4.09 8.89 21.98
N SER A 97 3.15 7.94 22.00
CA SER A 97 3.31 6.61 21.38
C SER A 97 3.62 6.73 19.89
N ILE A 98 2.83 7.52 19.16
CA ILE A 98 3.00 7.75 17.73
C ILE A 98 4.32 8.47 17.44
N GLY A 99 4.67 9.48 18.25
CA GLY A 99 5.93 10.22 18.10
C GLY A 99 7.15 9.32 18.25
N ILE A 100 7.17 8.48 19.29
CA ILE A 100 8.25 7.50 19.50
C ILE A 100 8.26 6.47 18.37
N ALA A 101 7.10 5.97 17.93
CA ALA A 101 7.01 4.99 16.85
C ALA A 101 7.50 5.52 15.50
N LEU A 102 7.17 6.77 15.18
CA LEU A 102 7.68 7.46 13.99
C LEU A 102 9.20 7.61 14.07
N PHE A 103 9.71 8.10 15.20
CA PHE A 103 11.14 8.29 15.39
C PHE A 103 11.92 6.97 15.27
N CYS A 104 11.45 5.91 15.95
CA CYS A 104 12.04 4.58 15.88
C CYS A 104 11.97 4.01 14.45
N THR A 105 10.85 4.20 13.74
CA THR A 105 10.68 3.74 12.36
C THR A 105 11.66 4.45 11.43
N CYS A 106 11.82 5.77 11.60
CA CYS A 106 12.80 6.56 10.85
C CYS A 106 14.23 6.07 11.06
N ILE A 107 14.64 5.87 12.32
CA ILE A 107 15.97 5.35 12.64
C ILE A 107 16.16 3.97 12.05
N PHE A 108 15.23 3.04 12.31
CA PHE A 108 15.36 1.65 11.90
C PHE A 108 15.51 1.56 10.38
N ILE A 109 14.60 2.18 9.62
CA ILE A 109 14.64 2.16 8.16
C ILE A 109 15.91 2.84 7.61
N SER A 110 16.37 3.93 8.24
CA SER A 110 17.57 4.65 7.81
C SER A 110 18.85 3.84 8.04
N VAL A 111 18.95 3.13 9.17
CA VAL A 111 20.10 2.26 9.49
C VAL A 111 20.24 1.13 8.46
N PHE A 112 19.13 0.53 8.04
CA PHE A 112 19.14 -0.51 7.00
C PHE A 112 19.17 0.04 5.56
N LYS A 113 19.20 1.37 5.39
CA LYS A 113 19.21 2.06 4.09
C LYS A 113 18.03 1.68 3.18
N TRP A 114 16.87 1.37 3.74
CA TRP A 114 15.65 1.07 2.97
C TRP A 114 14.86 2.34 2.64
N THR A 115 15.49 3.26 1.91
CA THR A 115 14.96 4.62 1.68
C THR A 115 13.56 4.66 1.06
N GLY A 116 13.22 3.69 0.19
CA GLY A 116 11.87 3.55 -0.38
C GLY A 116 10.80 3.15 0.63
N ALA A 117 11.17 2.43 1.69
CA ALA A 117 10.26 1.97 2.73
C ALA A 117 9.92 3.06 3.76
N LEU A 118 10.74 4.11 3.88
CA LEU A 118 10.66 5.11 4.97
C LEU A 118 9.29 5.79 5.05
N LYS A 119 8.86 6.39 3.93
CA LYS A 119 7.57 7.11 3.88
C LYS A 119 6.40 6.19 4.15
N ILE A 120 6.48 4.96 3.65
CA ILE A 120 5.43 3.93 3.82
C ILE A 120 5.34 3.50 5.28
N GLY A 121 6.49 3.30 5.94
CA GLY A 121 6.56 3.03 7.36
C GLY A 121 5.89 4.12 8.19
N CYS A 122 6.24 5.39 7.96
CA CYS A 122 5.65 6.51 8.68
C CYS A 122 4.12 6.62 8.49
N ILE A 123 3.63 6.46 7.25
CA ILE A 123 2.19 6.46 6.95
C ILE A 123 1.49 5.31 7.70
N THR A 124 2.11 4.13 7.72
CA THR A 124 1.58 2.95 8.42
C THR A 124 1.51 3.19 9.93
N VAL A 125 2.55 3.79 10.52
CA VAL A 125 2.57 4.14 11.95
C VAL A 125 1.41 5.07 12.31
N ILE A 126 1.19 6.11 11.51
CA ILE A 126 0.12 7.08 11.74
C ILE A 126 -1.24 6.40 11.63
N ILE A 127 -1.47 5.61 10.58
CA ILE A 127 -2.79 5.01 10.34
C ILE A 127 -3.11 3.94 11.37
N VAL A 128 -2.17 3.04 11.67
CA VAL A 128 -2.39 2.03 12.71
C VAL A 128 -2.56 2.70 14.05
N GLY A 129 -1.66 3.62 14.43
CA GLY A 129 -1.70 4.30 15.72
C GLY A 129 -2.98 5.12 15.95
N LEU A 130 -3.42 5.90 14.96
CA LEU A 130 -4.64 6.71 15.07
C LEU A 130 -5.92 5.87 14.96
N SER A 131 -5.97 4.86 14.10
CA SER A 131 -7.18 4.02 13.93
C SER A 131 -7.47 3.10 15.12
N THR A 132 -6.48 2.89 15.99
CA THR A 132 -6.59 2.04 17.18
C THR A 132 -6.40 2.81 18.48
N HIS A 133 -6.57 4.14 18.46
CA HIS A 133 -6.52 4.95 19.68
C HIS A 133 -7.52 4.43 20.73
N ASP A 134 -7.06 4.30 21.98
CA ASP A 134 -7.80 3.81 23.14
C ASP A 134 -8.37 2.39 23.02
N LYS A 135 -7.91 1.65 22.00
CA LYS A 135 -8.27 0.23 21.83
C LYS A 135 -7.27 -0.66 22.53
N ALA A 136 -7.73 -1.84 22.94
CA ALA A 136 -6.87 -2.88 23.50
C ALA A 136 -5.73 -3.26 22.54
N PHE A 137 -4.60 -3.66 23.09
CA PHE A 137 -3.41 -4.09 22.33
C PHE A 137 -3.73 -5.12 21.24
N GLU A 138 -4.60 -6.09 21.53
CA GLU A 138 -5.02 -7.10 20.55
C GLU A 138 -5.63 -6.46 19.30
N ILE A 139 -6.35 -5.35 19.44
CA ILE A 139 -6.97 -4.64 18.33
C ILE A 139 -5.93 -3.90 17.49
N VAL A 140 -4.89 -3.35 18.12
CA VAL A 140 -3.75 -2.70 17.44
C VAL A 140 -3.03 -3.71 16.55
N TRP A 141 -2.69 -4.87 17.12
CA TRP A 141 -2.01 -5.96 16.39
C TRP A 141 -2.86 -6.49 15.24
N ARG A 142 -4.15 -6.74 15.46
CA ARG A 142 -5.09 -7.21 14.43
C ARG A 142 -5.23 -6.19 13.29
N SER A 143 -5.37 -4.91 13.62
CA SER A 143 -5.44 -3.83 12.63
C SER A 143 -4.16 -3.78 11.81
N GLY A 144 -2.99 -3.83 12.47
CA GLY A 144 -1.70 -3.83 11.79
C GLY A 144 -1.48 -5.05 10.89
N LEU A 145 -1.85 -6.25 11.35
CA LEU A 145 -1.78 -7.47 10.56
C LEU A 145 -2.64 -7.37 9.29
N MET A 146 -3.85 -6.80 9.40
CA MET A 146 -4.69 -6.54 8.22
C MET A 146 -4.03 -5.61 7.22
N ARG A 147 -3.44 -4.50 7.70
CA ARG A 147 -2.71 -3.57 6.81
C ARG A 147 -1.59 -4.30 6.07
N PHE A 148 -0.92 -5.24 6.72
CA PHE A 148 0.11 -6.04 6.07
C PHE A 148 -0.46 -7.01 5.02
N LEU A 149 -1.52 -7.76 5.35
CA LEU A 149 -2.17 -8.69 4.41
C LEU A 149 -2.75 -7.98 3.19
N GLU A 150 -3.39 -6.82 3.39
CA GLU A 150 -3.90 -5.96 2.33
C GLU A 150 -2.78 -5.41 1.45
N SER A 151 -1.64 -5.02 2.05
CA SER A 151 -0.44 -4.65 1.29
C SER A 151 0.03 -5.82 0.42
N VAL A 152 0.15 -7.04 0.97
CA VAL A 152 0.55 -8.24 0.20
C VAL A 152 -0.41 -8.49 -0.96
N ALA A 153 -1.72 -8.44 -0.71
CA ALA A 153 -2.74 -8.70 -1.70
C ALA A 153 -2.71 -7.66 -2.85
N GLY A 154 -2.69 -6.37 -2.51
CA GLY A 154 -2.62 -5.28 -3.48
C GLY A 154 -1.32 -5.30 -4.30
N CYS A 155 -0.18 -5.49 -3.64
CA CYS A 155 1.12 -5.57 -4.33
C CYS A 155 1.20 -6.76 -5.29
N THR A 156 0.66 -7.92 -4.88
CA THR A 156 0.66 -9.12 -5.74
C THR A 156 -0.18 -8.91 -6.99
N LEU A 157 -1.38 -8.35 -6.85
CA LEU A 157 -2.24 -8.08 -8.01
C LEU A 157 -1.58 -7.10 -8.99
N SER A 158 -0.98 -6.04 -8.45
CA SER A 158 -0.26 -5.04 -9.23
C SER A 158 0.93 -5.63 -9.99
N LEU A 159 1.74 -6.47 -9.33
CA LEU A 159 2.87 -7.14 -9.97
C LEU A 159 2.41 -8.08 -11.10
N VAL A 160 1.33 -8.82 -10.91
CA VAL A 160 0.74 -9.66 -11.96
C VAL A 160 0.31 -8.81 -13.15
N ALA A 161 -0.38 -7.68 -12.92
CA ALA A 161 -0.80 -6.77 -13.97
C ALA A 161 0.39 -6.19 -14.76
N THR A 162 1.45 -5.77 -14.07
CA THR A 162 2.69 -5.29 -14.71
C THR A 162 3.32 -6.36 -15.60
N ILE A 163 3.39 -7.62 -15.15
CA ILE A 163 3.93 -8.74 -15.95
C ILE A 163 3.07 -8.97 -17.20
N VAL A 164 1.75 -8.91 -17.07
CA VAL A 164 0.83 -9.09 -18.21
C VAL A 164 1.03 -7.97 -19.25
N ILE A 165 1.20 -6.72 -18.83
CA ILE A 165 1.50 -5.60 -19.75
C ILE A 165 2.80 -5.85 -20.52
N GLU A 166 3.86 -6.24 -19.81
CA GLU A 166 5.17 -6.48 -20.42
C GLU A 166 5.07 -7.58 -21.49
N GLN A 167 4.36 -8.67 -21.20
CA GLN A 167 4.15 -9.76 -22.16
C GLN A 167 3.36 -9.32 -23.40
N ILE A 168 2.31 -8.50 -23.22
CA ILE A 168 1.54 -7.95 -24.35
C ILE A 168 2.44 -7.07 -25.22
N LYS A 169 3.23 -6.19 -24.60
CA LYS A 169 4.14 -5.28 -25.30
C LYS A 169 5.22 -6.02 -26.10
N ILE A 170 5.80 -7.08 -25.52
CA ILE A 170 6.78 -7.93 -26.22
C ILE A 170 6.13 -8.63 -27.43
N LYS A 171 4.88 -9.07 -27.31
CA LYS A 171 4.16 -9.76 -28.40
C LYS A 171 3.78 -8.83 -29.55
N THR A 172 3.44 -7.57 -29.27
CA THR A 172 3.09 -6.58 -30.31
C THR A 172 4.32 -6.03 -31.06
N ASN A 173 5.50 -6.05 -30.43
CA ASN A 173 6.76 -5.60 -31.05
C ASN A 173 7.54 -6.71 -31.80
N LYS A 174 7.00 -7.93 -31.86
CA LYS A 174 7.51 -9.02 -32.70
C LYS A 174 6.64 -9.16 -33.95
#